data_AF-A0A7V9UY22-F1
#
_entry.id   AF-A0A7V9UY22-F1
#
_cell.length_a   1.000
_cell.length_b   1.000
_cell.length_c   1.000
_cell.angle_alpha   90.00
_cell.angle_beta   90.00
_cell.angle_gamma   90.00
#
_symmetry.space_group_name_H-M   'P 1'
#
loop_
_entity.id
_entity.type
_entity.pdbx_description
1 polymer ?
#
loop_
_entity_poly.entity_id
_entity_poly.type
_entity_poly.pdbx_seq_one_letter_code
_entity_poly.pdbx_strand_id
1 'polypeptide(L)' 'MPEPARERGRRRSERSHEAIVHATQELLVERGHRELTIEGVAARAGVGKQTIYRWWGSRAELVLEAYLAGSE' A
#
# COMPACT_ATOMS: atom_id res chain seq x y z
N MET A 1 17.85 1.26 29.42
CA MET A 1 17.89 0.89 27.99
C MET A 1 16.45 0.81 27.51
N PRO A 2 15.84 1.86 26.91
CA PRO A 2 14.44 1.78 26.50
C PRO A 2 14.29 0.90 25.24
N GLU A 3 13.14 0.24 25.17
CA GLU A 3 12.89 -1.07 24.57
C GLU A 3 12.59 -1.13 23.04
N PRO A 4 12.79 -2.30 22.40
CA PRO A 4 12.59 -2.57 20.97
C PRO A 4 11.11 -2.59 20.48
N ALA A 5 10.15 -2.09 21.26
CA ALA A 5 8.73 -2.15 20.90
C ALA A 5 8.32 -1.16 19.81
N ARG A 6 8.93 0.04 19.76
CA ARG A 6 8.64 1.05 18.73
C ARG A 6 9.19 0.66 17.35
N GLU A 7 10.32 -0.02 17.30
CA GLU A 7 10.99 -0.40 16.06
C GLU A 7 10.21 -1.50 15.31
N ARG A 8 9.66 -2.48 16.05
CA ARG A 8 8.81 -3.54 15.48
C ARG A 8 7.54 -2.99 14.83
N GLY A 9 6.94 -1.95 15.41
CA GLY A 9 5.75 -1.29 14.86
C GLY A 9 6.03 -0.56 13.54
N ARG A 10 7.17 0.13 13.44
CA ARG A 10 7.61 0.78 12.19
C ARG A 10 7.87 -0.23 11.09
N ARG A 11 8.66 -1.28 11.35
CA ARG A 11 8.97 -2.33 10.35
C ARG A 11 7.74 -3.05 9.82
N ARG A 12 6.74 -3.32 10.66
CA ARG A 12 5.46 -3.90 10.22
C ARG A 12 4.67 -2.91 9.34
N SER A 13 4.74 -1.63 9.66
CA SER A 13 4.06 -0.57 8.89
C SER A 13 4.73 -0.38 7.53
N GLU A 14 6.06 -0.40 7.46
CA GLU A 14 6.85 -0.34 6.22
C GLU A 14 6.53 -1.52 5.29
N ARG A 15 6.53 -2.76 5.82
CA ARG A 15 6.12 -3.94 5.04
C ARG A 15 4.68 -3.84 4.51
N SER A 16 3.77 -3.28 5.32
CA SER A 16 2.38 -3.10 4.89
C SER A 16 2.30 -2.07 3.78
N HIS A 17 3.07 -0.99 3.88
CA HIS A 17 3.15 0.05 2.86
C HIS A 17 3.67 -0.52 1.53
N GLU A 18 4.82 -1.21 1.56
CA GLU A 18 5.38 -1.88 0.37
C GLU A 18 4.40 -2.90 -0.25
N ALA A 19 3.73 -3.70 0.58
CA ALA A 19 2.73 -4.67 0.11
C ALA A 19 1.54 -3.99 -0.58
N ILE A 20 1.10 -2.84 -0.09
CA ILE A 20 -0.01 -2.06 -0.67
C ILE A 20 0.41 -1.47 -2.03
N VAL A 21 1.63 -0.92 -2.13
CA VAL A 21 2.17 -0.38 -3.38
C VAL A 21 2.30 -1.48 -4.44
N HIS A 22 2.92 -2.60 -4.09
CA HIS A 22 3.07 -3.74 -5.00
C HIS A 22 1.72 -4.31 -5.45
N ALA A 23 0.78 -4.52 -4.53
CA ALA A 23 -0.57 -4.97 -4.85
C ALA A 23 -1.31 -4.01 -5.80
N THR A 24 -1.07 -2.71 -5.64
CA THR A 24 -1.64 -1.68 -6.52
C THR A 24 -1.05 -1.79 -7.92
N GLN A 25 0.27 -1.97 -8.04
CA GLN A 25 0.95 -2.14 -9.33
C GLN A 25 0.43 -3.37 -10.08
N GLU A 26 0.34 -4.52 -9.41
CA GLU A 26 -0.20 -5.74 -10.03
C GLU A 26 -1.64 -5.54 -10.51
N LEU A 27 -2.50 -4.94 -9.68
CA LEU A 27 -3.88 -4.65 -10.07
C LEU A 27 -4.00 -3.65 -11.23
N LEU A 28 -3.10 -2.67 -11.30
CA LEU A 28 -3.01 -1.74 -12.43
C LEU A 28 -2.63 -2.47 -13.72
N VAL A 29 -1.70 -3.42 -13.66
CA VAL A 29 -1.29 -4.23 -14.81
C VAL A 29 -2.40 -5.21 -15.24
N GLU A 30 -3.08 -5.85 -14.28
CA GLU A 30 -4.08 -6.87 -14.56
C GLU A 30 -5.43 -6.31 -15.06
N ARG A 31 -5.90 -5.20 -14.48
CA ARG A 31 -7.26 -4.68 -14.72
C ARG A 31 -7.30 -3.22 -15.19
N GLY A 32 -6.16 -2.54 -15.19
CA GLY A 32 -6.09 -1.12 -15.51
C GLY A 32 -6.65 -0.21 -14.42
N HIS A 33 -6.41 1.09 -14.58
CA HIS A 33 -6.75 2.12 -13.59
C HIS A 33 -8.26 2.19 -13.26
N ARG A 34 -9.13 1.86 -14.22
CA ARG A 34 -10.59 2.06 -14.09
C ARG A 34 -11.25 1.08 -13.13
N GLU A 35 -10.71 -0.14 -13.05
CA GLU A 35 -11.23 -1.21 -12.16
C GLU A 35 -10.52 -1.25 -10.80
N LEU A 36 -9.52 -0.40 -10.58
CA LEU A 36 -8.79 -0.38 -9.32
C LEU A 36 -9.63 0.23 -8.19
N THR A 37 -9.83 -0.55 -7.13
CA THR A 37 -10.55 -0.15 -5.92
C THR A 37 -9.67 -0.30 -4.69
N ILE A 38 -9.86 0.57 -3.70
CA ILE A 38 -9.16 0.47 -2.41
C ILE A 38 -9.44 -0.88 -1.73
N GLU A 39 -10.64 -1.43 -1.92
CA GLU A 39 -11.00 -2.75 -1.38
C GLU A 39 -10.23 -3.87 -2.06
N GLY A 40 -10.09 -3.83 -3.39
CA GLY A 40 -9.30 -4.80 -4.14
C GLY A 40 -7.82 -4.76 -3.76
N VAL A 41 -7.26 -3.55 -3.61
CA VAL A 41 -5.88 -3.37 -3.13
C VAL A 41 -5.71 -3.92 -1.71
N ALA A 42 -6.62 -3.58 -0.80
CA ALA A 42 -6.59 -4.05 0.58
C ALA A 42 -6.63 -5.60 0.65
N ALA A 43 -7.53 -6.21 -0.12
CA ALA A 43 -7.65 -7.66 -0.20
C ALA A 43 -6.38 -8.32 -0.76
N ARG A 44 -5.79 -7.75 -1.82
CA ARG A 44 -4.55 -8.25 -2.44
C ARG A 44 -3.34 -8.10 -1.50
N ALA A 45 -3.20 -6.95 -0.86
CA ALA A 45 -2.09 -6.67 0.05
C ALA A 45 -2.25 -7.34 1.43
N GLY A 46 -3.42 -7.94 1.71
CA GLY A 46 -3.70 -8.57 3.01
C GLY A 46 -3.79 -7.57 4.16
N VAL A 47 -4.18 -6.32 3.88
CA VAL A 47 -4.29 -5.24 4.87
C VAL A 47 -5.73 -4.76 5.02
N GLY A 48 -6.03 -4.05 6.10
CA GLY A 48 -7.30 -3.33 6.23
C GLY A 48 -7.30 -2.01 5.45
N LYS A 49 -8.48 -1.57 4.98
CA LYS A 49 -8.66 -0.26 4.30
C LYS A 49 -8.11 0.91 5.12
N GLN A 50 -8.29 0.86 6.44
CA GLN A 50 -7.78 1.85 7.39
C GLN A 50 -6.25 1.93 7.43
N THR A 51 -5.54 0.84 7.10
CA THR A 51 -4.09 0.89 6.91
C THR A 51 -3.75 1.70 5.65
N ILE A 52 -4.49 1.50 4.55
CA ILE A 52 -4.30 2.28 3.31
C ILE A 52 -4.57 3.77 3.58
N TYR A 53 -5.72 4.11 4.17
CA TYR A 53 -6.08 5.50 4.45
C TYR A 53 -5.16 6.21 5.46
N ARG A 54 -4.38 5.47 6.26
CA ARG A 54 -3.36 6.05 7.14
C ARG A 54 -2.18 6.62 6.36
N TRP A 55 -1.87 6.06 5.19
CA TRP A 55 -0.74 6.46 4.36
C TRP A 55 -1.16 7.39 3.22
N TRP A 56 -2.27 7.08 2.55
CA TRP A 56 -2.76 7.84 1.40
C TRP A 56 -4.12 8.45 1.71
N GLY A 57 -4.24 9.78 1.54
CA GLY A 57 -5.50 10.50 1.72
C GLY A 57 -6.52 10.19 0.63
N SER A 58 -6.06 9.71 -0.53
CA SER A 58 -6.89 9.41 -1.69
C SER A 58 -6.37 8.22 -2.49
N ARG A 59 -7.25 7.62 -3.29
CA ARG A 59 -6.87 6.57 -4.26
C ARG A 59 -5.86 7.09 -5.30
N ALA A 60 -5.95 8.37 -5.67
CA ALA A 60 -5.06 8.96 -6.66
C ALA A 60 -3.61 9.01 -6.17
N GLU A 61 -3.39 9.36 -4.89
CA GLU A 61 -2.05 9.36 -4.29
C GLU A 61 -1.45 7.96 -4.27
N LEU A 62 -2.22 6.95 -3.87
CA LEU A 62 -1.78 5.55 -3.89
C LEU A 62 -1.37 5.11 -5.31
N VAL A 63 -2.18 5.44 -6.31
CA VAL A 63 -1.88 5.09 -7.71
C VAL A 63 -0.62 5.82 -8.19
N LEU A 64 -0.48 7.12 -7.89
CA LEU A 64 0.69 7.90 -8.26
C LEU A 64 1.97 7.29 -7.68
N GLU A 65 1.95 6.92 -6.41
CA GLU A 65 3.09 6.30 -5.77
C GLU A 65 3.42 4.93 -6.39
N ALA A 66 2.41 4.12 -6.68
CA ALA A 66 2.60 2.86 -7.40
C ALA A 66 3.23 3.03 -8.79
N TYR A 67 2.89 4.12 -9.51
CA TYR A 67 3.57 4.46 -10.77
C TYR A 67 5.03 4.88 -10.56
N LEU A 68 5.30 5.70 -9.54
CA LEU A 68 6.66 6.18 -9.24
C LEU A 68 7.57 5.03 -8.77
N ALA A 69 7.07 4.12 -7.94
CA ALA A 69 7.81 2.98 -7.42
C ALA A 69 8.16 1.91 -8.47
N GLY A 70 7.49 1.91 -9.63
CA GLY A 70 7.75 0.97 -10.73
C GLY A 70 8.69 1.50 -11.81
N SER A 71 9.24 2.71 -11.64
CA SER A 71 10.05 3.42 -12.63
C SER A 71 11.56 3.27 -12.41
N GLU A 72 12.02 2.19 -11.76
CA GLU A 72 13.43 1.87 -11.51
C GLU A 72 13.95 0.73 -12.41
#